data_AF-A0A1V2EZF3-F1
#
_entry.id   AF-A0A1V2EZF3-F1
#
_cell.length_a   1.000
_cell.length_b   1.000
_cell.length_c   1.000
_cell.angle_alpha   90.00
_cell.angle_beta   90.00
_cell.angle_gamma   90.00
#
_symmetry.space_group_name_H-M   'P 1'
#
loop_
_entity.id
_entity.type
_entity.pdbx_description
1 polymer ?
#
loop_
_entity_poly.entity_id
_entity_poly.type
_entity_poly.pdbx_seq_one_letter_code
_entity_poly.pdbx_strand_id
1 'polypeptide(L)'
;MRYVALALLLAACGQPAPDPARPEEAGAALEQAALKAGIVADPANLNPVGAYASETDRVCIVPHNKDYRIGASVEYGEGQSCIARGVASGRDTLQIDFGEDCRFEAGVEGGRVVFPAVLPPACDRRCTGRATLTAINASLLSSAEAEARAMRAPDGEPLCS
;
A
#
# COMPACT_ATOMS: atom_id res chain seq x y z
N MET A 1 14.21 73.89 27.59
CA MET A 1 13.83 73.21 26.32
C MET A 1 15.08 72.54 25.74
N ARG A 2 14.97 71.29 25.24
CA ARG A 2 15.90 70.58 24.32
C ARG A 2 16.73 69.37 24.79
N TYR A 3 16.49 68.71 25.94
CA TYR A 3 17.23 67.44 26.21
C TYR A 3 16.41 66.28 26.80
N VAL A 4 15.07 66.37 26.86
CA VAL A 4 14.24 65.27 27.38
C VAL A 4 13.60 64.42 26.26
N ALA A 5 13.68 64.86 25.00
CA ALA A 5 13.00 64.18 23.90
C ALA A 5 13.81 63.04 23.23
N LEU A 6 15.06 62.80 23.61
CA LEU A 6 15.93 61.85 22.89
C LEU A 6 16.09 60.47 23.57
N ALA A 7 15.53 60.26 24.76
CA ALA A 7 15.72 59.01 25.52
C ALA A 7 14.57 57.98 25.34
N LEU A 8 13.48 58.34 24.68
CA LEU A 8 12.29 57.48 24.53
C LEU A 8 12.26 56.65 23.23
N LEU A 9 13.25 56.79 22.35
CA LEU A 9 13.31 56.07 21.07
C LEU A 9 14.12 54.76 21.12
N LEU A 10 14.68 54.39 22.28
CA LEU A 10 15.52 53.18 22.43
C LEU A 10 14.80 51.98 23.05
N ALA A 11 13.53 52.10 23.45
CA ALA A 11 12.76 51.00 24.05
C ALA A 11 11.87 50.22 23.06
N ALA A 12 11.93 50.53 21.75
CA ALA A 12 11.10 49.87 20.74
C ALA A 12 11.79 48.68 20.04
N CYS A 13 13.06 48.40 20.35
CA CYS A 13 13.79 47.24 19.82
C CYS A 13 13.65 46.05 20.76
N GLY A 14 12.53 45.34 20.67
CA GLY A 14 12.32 44.15 21.48
C GLY A 14 10.96 43.52 21.26
N GLN A 15 10.51 43.38 20.02
CA GLN A 15 9.47 42.39 19.74
C GLN A 15 10.09 41.01 20.03
N PRO A 16 9.53 40.22 20.95
CA PRO A 16 9.93 38.83 21.07
C PRO A 16 9.69 38.19 19.71
N ALA A 17 10.75 37.68 19.09
CA ALA A 17 10.61 36.86 17.91
C ALA A 17 9.60 35.75 18.25
N PRO A 18 8.61 35.47 17.38
CA PRO A 18 7.80 34.27 17.53
C PRO A 18 8.78 33.12 17.70
N ASP A 19 8.61 32.33 18.76
CA ASP A 19 9.43 31.14 18.99
C ASP A 19 9.42 30.36 17.66
N PRO A 20 10.58 30.15 17.00
CA PRO A 20 10.59 29.39 15.76
C PRO A 20 10.07 28.01 16.14
N ALA A 21 8.83 27.73 15.72
CA ALA A 21 8.23 26.41 15.85
C ALA A 21 9.31 25.41 15.47
N ARG A 22 9.61 24.49 16.38
CA ARG A 22 10.75 23.59 16.18
C ARG A 22 10.55 22.94 14.81
N PRO A 23 11.58 22.81 13.97
CA PRO A 23 11.43 22.23 12.64
C PRO A 23 10.66 20.89 12.64
N GLU A 24 10.78 20.11 13.72
CA GLU A 24 10.00 18.89 13.97
C GLU A 24 8.49 19.12 14.10
N GLU A 25 8.05 20.19 14.77
CA GLU A 25 6.63 20.56 14.93
C GLU A 25 6.02 21.05 13.61
N ALA A 26 6.79 21.80 12.83
CA ALA A 26 6.38 22.23 11.50
C ALA A 26 6.24 21.02 10.54
N GLY A 27 7.18 20.07 10.59
CA GLY A 27 7.11 18.82 9.84
C GLY A 27 5.88 17.99 10.18
N ALA A 28 5.64 17.76 11.48
CA ALA A 28 4.47 17.01 11.94
C ALA A 28 3.14 17.68 11.56
N ALA A 29 3.07 19.02 11.61
CA ALA A 29 1.87 19.76 11.20
C ALA A 29 1.60 19.63 9.69
N LEU A 30 2.65 19.65 8.85
CA LEU A 30 2.53 19.44 7.41
C LEU A 30 2.09 18.02 7.08
N GLU A 31 2.66 17.00 7.75
CA GLU A 31 2.27 15.61 7.58
C GLU A 31 0.80 15.39 7.96
N GLN A 32 0.36 15.92 9.09
CA GLN A 32 -1.05 15.87 9.49
C GLN A 32 -1.99 16.58 8.50
N ALA A 33 -1.58 17.73 7.96
CA ALA A 33 -2.35 18.43 6.95
C ALA A 33 -2.44 17.62 5.65
N ALA A 34 -1.35 16.98 5.23
CA ALA A 34 -1.31 16.13 4.05
C ALA A 34 -2.16 14.85 4.23
N LEU A 35 -2.13 14.24 5.42
CA LEU A 35 -3.02 13.13 5.79
C LEU A 35 -4.50 13.55 5.72
N LYS A 36 -4.87 14.69 6.32
CA LYS A 36 -6.25 15.23 6.27
C LYS A 36 -6.70 15.58 4.86
N ALA A 37 -5.77 16.04 4.02
CA ALA A 37 -6.03 16.34 2.62
C ALA A 37 -6.07 15.08 1.74
N GLY A 38 -5.75 13.90 2.28
CA GLY A 38 -5.65 12.65 1.52
C GLY A 38 -4.49 12.61 0.52
N ILE A 39 -3.49 13.50 0.69
CA ILE A 39 -2.30 13.58 -0.16
C ILE A 39 -1.30 12.48 0.23
N VAL A 40 -1.25 12.12 1.52
CA VAL A 40 -0.42 11.04 2.06
C VAL A 40 -1.35 9.95 2.60
N ALA A 41 -0.97 8.68 2.39
CA ALA A 41 -1.70 7.54 2.92
C ALA A 41 -1.65 7.53 4.45
N ASP A 42 -2.79 7.29 5.09
CA ASP A 42 -2.86 7.15 6.55
C ASP A 42 -2.29 5.79 6.97
N PRO A 43 -1.15 5.74 7.66
CA PRO A 43 -0.57 4.48 8.12
C PRO A 43 -1.46 3.77 9.15
N ALA A 44 -2.38 4.47 9.82
CA ALA A 44 -3.34 3.85 10.73
C ALA A 44 -4.55 3.23 10.01
N ASN A 45 -4.75 3.55 8.72
CA ASN A 45 -5.89 3.11 7.92
C ASN A 45 -5.43 2.58 6.54
N LEU A 46 -4.44 1.68 6.54
CA LEU A 46 -4.03 1.00 5.33
C LEU A 46 -5.18 0.16 4.78
N ASN A 47 -5.56 0.47 3.53
CA ASN A 47 -6.56 -0.25 2.78
C ASN A 47 -5.85 -1.01 1.65
N PRO A 48 -5.81 -2.35 1.68
CA PRO A 48 -5.09 -3.13 0.68
C PRO A 48 -5.84 -3.18 -0.66
N VAL A 49 -7.04 -2.62 -0.79
CA VAL A 49 -7.79 -2.59 -2.04
C VAL A 49 -7.00 -1.90 -3.14
N GLY A 50 -6.84 -2.59 -4.26
CA GLY A 50 -6.11 -2.07 -5.40
C GLY A 50 -5.69 -3.11 -6.41
N ALA A 51 -5.18 -2.59 -7.53
CA ALA A 51 -4.47 -3.34 -8.56
C ALA A 51 -2.96 -3.18 -8.30
N TYR A 52 -2.25 -4.30 -8.23
CA TYR A 52 -0.82 -4.37 -8.01
C TYR A 52 -0.16 -5.14 -9.15
N ALA A 53 1.04 -4.73 -9.56
CA ALA A 53 1.83 -5.48 -10.52
C ALA A 53 3.34 -5.28 -10.38
N SER A 54 4.06 -6.24 -10.94
CA SER A 54 5.46 -6.14 -11.36
C SER A 54 5.52 -6.41 -12.88
N GLU A 55 6.71 -6.73 -13.42
CA GLU A 55 6.81 -7.16 -14.83
C GLU A 55 6.00 -8.43 -15.13
N THR A 56 5.97 -9.37 -14.18
CA THR A 56 5.36 -10.70 -14.39
C THR A 56 4.30 -11.05 -13.37
N ASP A 57 4.29 -10.39 -12.22
CA ASP A 57 3.35 -10.63 -11.14
C ASP A 57 2.19 -9.65 -11.22
N ARG A 58 1.00 -10.14 -10.92
CA ARG A 58 -0.21 -9.34 -10.81
C ARG A 58 -0.95 -9.78 -9.57
N VAL A 59 -1.39 -8.83 -8.76
CA VAL A 59 -2.26 -9.08 -7.62
C VAL A 59 -3.41 -8.08 -7.67
N CYS A 60 -4.64 -8.55 -7.47
CA CYS A 60 -5.78 -7.69 -7.25
C CYS A 60 -6.35 -7.96 -5.86
N ILE A 61 -6.85 -6.92 -5.21
CA ILE A 61 -7.55 -7.02 -3.93
C ILE A 61 -8.79 -6.14 -4.02
N VAL A 62 -9.97 -6.72 -3.76
CA VAL A 62 -11.25 -6.00 -3.80
C VAL A 62 -12.07 -6.29 -2.54
N PRO A 63 -12.91 -5.34 -2.08
CA PRO A 63 -13.75 -5.56 -0.91
C PRO A 63 -14.65 -6.78 -1.06
N HIS A 64 -14.78 -7.56 0.01
CA HIS A 64 -15.71 -8.68 0.10
C HIS A 64 -16.22 -8.89 1.53
N ASN A 65 -17.39 -8.32 1.82
CA ASN A 65 -17.95 -8.27 3.17
C ASN A 65 -17.01 -7.55 4.15
N LYS A 66 -16.55 -8.24 5.21
CA LYS A 66 -15.58 -7.72 6.19
C LYS A 66 -14.12 -8.03 5.82
N ASP A 67 -13.94 -8.82 4.76
CA ASP A 67 -12.68 -9.32 4.26
C ASP A 67 -12.47 -8.83 2.81
N TYR A 68 -11.62 -9.52 2.06
CA TYR A 68 -11.30 -9.20 0.67
C TYR A 68 -11.42 -10.44 -0.22
N ARG A 69 -11.78 -10.22 -1.48
CA ARG A 69 -11.43 -11.14 -2.57
C ARG A 69 -10.02 -10.76 -3.01
N ILE A 70 -9.20 -11.77 -3.25
CA ILE A 70 -7.83 -11.60 -3.72
C ILE A 70 -7.59 -12.56 -4.88
N GLY A 71 -6.87 -12.08 -5.88
CA GLY A 71 -6.32 -12.94 -6.92
C GLY A 71 -4.87 -12.61 -7.16
N ALA A 72 -4.07 -13.63 -7.46
CA ALA A 72 -2.67 -13.51 -7.82
C ALA A 72 -2.41 -14.30 -9.10
N SER A 73 -1.66 -13.70 -10.02
CA SER A 73 -1.19 -14.38 -11.22
C SER A 73 0.24 -14.04 -11.51
N VAL A 74 0.96 -15.02 -12.04
CA VAL A 74 2.34 -14.89 -12.51
C VAL A 74 2.38 -15.40 -13.94
N GLU A 75 3.06 -14.69 -14.84
CA GLU A 75 3.19 -15.08 -16.24
C GLU A 75 4.64 -14.92 -16.70
N TYR A 76 5.34 -16.05 -16.87
CA TYR A 76 6.73 -16.09 -17.35
C TYR A 76 6.83 -16.40 -18.86
N GLY A 77 5.70 -16.63 -19.51
CA GLY A 77 5.61 -17.00 -20.93
C GLY A 77 4.71 -18.23 -21.14
N GLU A 78 4.73 -18.75 -22.37
CA GLU A 78 3.83 -19.82 -22.82
C GLU A 78 3.92 -21.07 -21.92
N GLY A 79 2.79 -21.48 -21.36
CA GLY A 79 2.70 -22.65 -20.48
C GLY A 79 3.44 -22.51 -19.13
N GLN A 80 3.82 -21.28 -18.76
CA GLN A 80 4.53 -20.96 -17.51
C GLN A 80 3.75 -19.88 -16.77
N SER A 81 2.64 -20.26 -16.14
CA SER A 81 1.81 -19.32 -15.40
C SER A 81 1.29 -19.89 -14.09
N CYS A 82 0.99 -18.99 -13.15
CA CYS A 82 0.20 -19.28 -11.97
C CYS A 82 -1.08 -18.47 -12.00
N ILE A 83 -2.18 -19.06 -11.53
CA ILE A 83 -3.45 -18.39 -11.32
C ILE A 83 -4.04 -18.88 -10.00
N ALA A 84 -4.19 -17.97 -9.04
CA ALA A 84 -4.79 -18.23 -7.76
C ALA A 84 -5.86 -17.19 -7.44
N ARG A 85 -6.98 -17.65 -6.91
CA ARG A 85 -8.14 -16.84 -6.54
C ARG A 85 -8.64 -17.31 -5.19
N GLY A 86 -9.04 -16.38 -4.33
CA GLY A 86 -9.40 -16.73 -2.97
C GLY A 86 -9.84 -15.55 -2.12
N VAL A 87 -9.59 -15.66 -0.83
CA VAL A 87 -9.91 -14.63 0.16
C VAL A 87 -8.66 -14.14 0.87
N ALA A 88 -8.71 -12.90 1.30
CA ALA A 88 -7.74 -12.35 2.24
C ALA A 88 -8.47 -11.64 3.37
N SER A 89 -7.90 -11.68 4.58
CA SER A 89 -8.33 -10.86 5.71
C SER A 89 -7.11 -10.19 6.36
N GLY A 90 -7.33 -9.14 7.15
CA GLY A 90 -6.24 -8.30 7.69
C GLY A 90 -5.94 -7.09 6.79
N ARG A 91 -4.92 -6.30 7.15
CA ARG A 91 -4.57 -5.05 6.45
C ARG A 91 -3.09 -5.02 6.10
N ASP A 92 -2.24 -4.85 7.10
CA ASP A 92 -0.78 -4.77 6.94
C ASP A 92 -0.15 -6.15 6.71
N THR A 93 -0.74 -7.15 7.33
CA THR A 93 -0.47 -8.57 7.09
C THR A 93 -1.76 -9.23 6.66
N LEU A 94 -1.78 -9.72 5.43
CA LEU A 94 -2.92 -10.41 4.84
C LEU A 94 -2.83 -11.91 5.12
N GLN A 95 -3.89 -12.44 5.71
CA GLN A 95 -4.12 -13.87 5.81
C GLN A 95 -4.77 -14.33 4.52
N ILE A 96 -3.98 -14.92 3.61
CA ILE A 96 -4.43 -15.32 2.28
C ILE A 96 -4.82 -16.80 2.30
N ASP A 97 -5.99 -17.11 1.76
CA ASP A 97 -6.46 -18.47 1.52
C ASP A 97 -6.91 -18.61 0.06
N PHE A 98 -6.11 -19.34 -0.72
CA PHE A 98 -6.42 -19.70 -2.10
C PHE A 98 -7.10 -21.08 -2.21
N GLY A 99 -7.53 -21.68 -1.09
CA GLY A 99 -8.16 -22.99 -1.04
C GLY A 99 -7.18 -24.14 -1.23
N GLU A 100 -7.68 -25.37 -1.07
CA GLU A 100 -6.92 -26.62 -1.27
C GLU A 100 -5.58 -26.65 -0.50
N ASP A 101 -5.59 -26.22 0.76
CA ASP A 101 -4.42 -26.14 1.65
C ASP A 101 -3.35 -25.10 1.27
N CYS A 102 -3.63 -24.24 0.28
CA CYS A 102 -2.78 -23.09 -0.03
C CYS A 102 -3.18 -21.87 0.81
N ARG A 103 -2.63 -21.77 2.03
CA ARG A 103 -2.84 -20.67 2.97
C ARG A 103 -1.53 -20.14 3.54
N PHE A 104 -1.37 -18.82 3.59
CA PHE A 104 -0.15 -18.16 4.08
C PHE A 104 -0.40 -16.69 4.44
N GLU A 105 0.58 -16.08 5.10
CA GLU A 105 0.60 -14.65 5.38
C GLU A 105 1.40 -13.88 4.31
N ALA A 106 0.91 -12.72 3.90
CA ALA A 106 1.60 -11.80 3.00
C ALA A 106 1.63 -10.38 3.58
N GLY A 107 2.70 -9.64 3.30
CA GLY A 107 2.85 -8.26 3.76
C GLY A 107 2.24 -7.25 2.79
N VAL A 108 1.71 -6.15 3.32
CA VAL A 108 1.35 -4.93 2.58
C VAL A 108 2.26 -3.81 3.07
N GLU A 109 3.34 -3.56 2.33
CA GLU A 109 4.44 -2.72 2.78
C GLU A 109 4.74 -1.63 1.76
N GLY A 110 4.59 -0.36 2.15
CA GLY A 110 4.95 0.78 1.30
C GLY A 110 4.24 0.78 -0.07
N GLY A 111 2.97 0.35 -0.10
CA GLY A 111 2.20 0.20 -1.33
C GLY A 111 2.60 -1.01 -2.17
N ARG A 112 3.20 -2.05 -1.59
CA ARG A 112 3.49 -3.31 -2.27
C ARG A 112 2.81 -4.46 -1.56
N VAL A 113 2.41 -5.48 -2.33
CA VAL A 113 2.04 -6.79 -1.79
C VAL A 113 3.24 -7.71 -1.92
N VAL A 114 3.65 -8.32 -0.81
CA VAL A 114 4.83 -9.18 -0.72
C VAL A 114 4.43 -10.57 -0.21
N PHE A 115 4.58 -11.57 -1.07
CA PHE A 115 4.38 -12.97 -0.69
C PHE A 115 5.68 -13.54 -0.10
N PRO A 116 5.59 -14.54 0.79
CA PRO A 116 6.78 -15.12 1.41
C PRO A 116 7.63 -15.87 0.38
N ALA A 117 8.93 -15.98 0.66
CA ALA A 117 9.87 -16.71 -0.17
C ALA A 117 9.60 -18.22 -0.21
N VAL A 118 8.86 -18.74 0.76
CA VAL A 118 8.45 -20.14 0.85
C VAL A 118 6.95 -20.20 1.08
N LEU A 119 6.26 -20.96 0.23
CA LEU A 119 4.83 -21.22 0.33
C LEU A 119 4.57 -22.69 0.67
N PRO A 120 3.37 -23.02 1.19
CA PRO A 120 2.95 -24.41 1.29
C PRO A 120 3.03 -25.11 -0.08
N PRO A 121 3.51 -26.37 -0.16
CA PRO A 121 3.59 -27.12 -1.42
C PRO A 121 2.25 -27.25 -2.16
N ALA A 122 1.14 -27.15 -1.42
CA ALA A 122 -0.20 -27.17 -2.01
C ALA A 122 -0.44 -26.01 -3.00
N CYS A 123 0.24 -24.88 -2.82
CA CYS A 123 0.14 -23.72 -3.72
C CYS A 123 0.67 -24.00 -5.13
N ASP A 124 1.55 -25.00 -5.31
CA ASP A 124 2.09 -25.36 -6.61
C ASP A 124 1.00 -25.86 -7.58
N ARG A 125 -0.15 -26.32 -7.07
CA ARG A 125 -1.32 -26.71 -7.88
C ARG A 125 -1.98 -25.54 -8.60
N ARG A 126 -1.66 -24.31 -8.21
CA ARG A 126 -2.10 -23.08 -8.88
C ARG A 126 -1.23 -22.73 -10.09
N CYS A 127 -0.16 -23.47 -10.31
CA CYS A 127 0.87 -23.14 -11.27
C CYS A 127 1.05 -24.25 -12.33
N THR A 128 1.55 -23.82 -13.48
CA THR A 128 1.93 -24.66 -14.60
C THR A 128 3.40 -24.42 -14.95
N GLY A 129 4.07 -25.47 -15.42
CA GLY A 129 5.49 -25.38 -15.78
C GLY A 129 6.38 -25.10 -14.57
N ARG A 130 7.17 -24.02 -14.65
CA ARG A 130 8.13 -23.57 -13.62
C ARG A 130 7.69 -22.26 -12.95
N ALA A 131 6.49 -21.76 -13.26
CA ALA A 131 5.97 -20.59 -12.58
C ALA A 131 5.72 -20.92 -11.10
N THR A 132 5.84 -19.91 -10.25
CA THR A 132 5.57 -20.05 -8.81
C THR A 132 4.93 -18.77 -8.26
N LEU A 133 4.15 -18.91 -7.19
CA LEU A 133 3.60 -17.78 -6.43
C LEU A 133 4.55 -17.30 -5.32
N THR A 134 5.69 -17.96 -5.12
CA THR A 134 6.65 -17.55 -4.08
C THR A 134 7.27 -16.21 -4.43
N ALA A 135 7.60 -15.43 -3.39
CA ALA A 135 8.34 -14.18 -3.53
C ALA A 135 7.71 -13.15 -4.49
N ILE A 136 6.39 -13.19 -4.74
CA ILE A 136 5.69 -12.13 -5.44
C ILE A 136 5.98 -10.81 -4.73
N ASN A 137 6.36 -9.80 -5.51
CA ASN A 137 6.60 -8.45 -5.04
C ASN A 137 6.00 -7.47 -6.04
N ALA A 138 4.72 -7.17 -5.85
CA ALA A 138 3.94 -6.36 -6.77
C ALA A 138 3.66 -4.98 -6.17
N SER A 139 3.97 -3.92 -6.92
CA SER A 139 3.74 -2.54 -6.50
C SER A 139 2.33 -2.09 -6.88
N LEU A 140 1.73 -1.23 -6.06
CA LEU A 140 0.43 -0.64 -6.31
C LEU A 140 0.48 0.15 -7.62
N LEU A 141 -0.31 -0.31 -8.59
CA LEU A 141 -0.58 0.45 -9.81
C LEU A 141 -1.70 1.45 -9.58
N SER A 142 -2.71 1.04 -8.81
CA SER A 142 -3.90 1.86 -8.56
C SER A 142 -4.67 1.38 -7.34
N SER A 143 -5.13 2.32 -6.53
CA SER A 143 -6.03 2.07 -5.40
C SER A 143 -7.51 2.01 -5.81
N ALA A 144 -7.83 2.14 -7.10
CA ALA A 144 -9.21 2.11 -7.57
C ALA A 144 -9.76 0.69 -7.61
N GLU A 145 -10.84 0.44 -6.88
CA GLU A 145 -11.53 -0.87 -6.87
C GLU A 145 -11.93 -1.32 -8.28
N ALA A 146 -12.41 -0.40 -9.12
CA ALA A 146 -12.82 -0.70 -10.49
C ALA A 146 -11.66 -1.26 -11.34
N GLU A 147 -10.45 -0.75 -11.15
CA GLU A 147 -9.27 -1.23 -11.87
C GLU A 147 -8.82 -2.60 -11.36
N ALA A 148 -8.86 -2.81 -10.05
CA ALA A 148 -8.61 -4.11 -9.44
C ALA A 148 -9.60 -5.19 -9.94
N ARG A 149 -10.90 -4.86 -10.05
CA ARG A 149 -11.93 -5.75 -10.61
C ARG A 149 -11.75 -6.03 -12.10
N ALA A 150 -11.18 -5.09 -12.85
CA ALA A 150 -10.97 -5.24 -14.29
C ALA A 150 -9.76 -6.13 -14.63
N MET A 151 -8.86 -6.37 -13.68
CA MET A 151 -7.69 -7.22 -13.89
C MET A 151 -8.07 -8.63 -14.35
N ARG A 152 -7.36 -9.12 -15.36
CA ARG A 152 -7.53 -10.46 -15.92
C ARG A 152 -6.32 -11.32 -15.64
N ALA A 153 -6.56 -12.60 -15.42
CA ALA A 153 -5.49 -13.59 -15.37
C ALA A 153 -5.20 -14.13 -16.79
N PRO A 154 -4.12 -14.90 -16.99
CA PRO A 154 -3.78 -15.50 -18.28
C PRO A 154 -4.87 -16.41 -18.89
N ASP A 155 -5.80 -16.91 -18.06
CA ASP A 155 -6.97 -17.68 -18.52
C ASP A 155 -8.10 -16.80 -19.10
N GLY A 156 -7.95 -15.47 -19.10
CA GLY A 156 -8.93 -14.49 -19.60
C GLY A 156 -10.05 -14.15 -18.60
N GLU A 157 -10.15 -14.89 -17.50
CA GLU A 157 -11.15 -14.67 -16.46
C GLU A 157 -10.73 -13.52 -15.52
N PRO A 158 -11.69 -12.87 -14.83
CA PRO A 158 -11.35 -11.88 -13.81
C PRO A 158 -10.39 -12.48 -12.77
N LEU A 159 -9.36 -11.72 -12.40
CA LEU A 159 -8.41 -12.18 -11.39
C LEU A 159 -9.04 -12.19 -10.00
N CYS A 160 -9.90 -11.22 -9.69
CA CYS A 160 -10.63 -11.10 -8.43
C CYS A 160 -12.11 -11.50 -8.60
N SER A 161 -12.35 -12.80 -8.86
CA SER A 161 -13.70 -13.39 -8.87
C SER A 161 -14.09 -14.07 -7.56
#